data_AF-A0AAW2UWV6-F1
#
_entry.id   AF-A0AAW2UWV6-F1
#
_cell.length_a   1.000
_cell.length_b   1.000
_cell.length_c   1.000
_cell.angle_alpha   90.00
_cell.angle_beta   90.00
_cell.angle_gamma   90.00
#
_symmetry.space_group_name_H-M   'P 1'
#
loop_
_entity.id
_entity.type
_entity.pdbx_description
1 polymer ?
#
loop_
_entity_poly.entity_id
_entity_poly.type
_entity_poly.pdbx_seq_one_letter_code
_entity_poly.pdbx_strand_id
1 'polypeptide(L)'
;MEGGGQRKRKAGPIALDWGKLLPSGRNDDEPPPPIEVIDEKAEKSKPLVEVTMEGGGEESKEYLQKMSDKDLIETTNRLKNNLSRLSSILPDGGEKYRVSVKRHEAELERRKLLKVGNIRSY
;
A
#
# COMPACT_ATOMS: atom_id res chain seq x y z
N MET A 1 33.97 -31.89 -7.63
CA MET A 1 32.71 -32.57 -7.23
C MET A 1 33.01 -33.21 -5.89
N GLU A 2 32.31 -33.03 -4.80
CA GLU A 2 30.92 -32.70 -4.49
C GLU A 2 30.88 -32.30 -3.01
N GLY A 3 29.86 -31.57 -2.56
CA GLY A 3 29.68 -31.25 -1.15
C GLY A 3 28.37 -30.51 -0.87
N GLY A 4 27.27 -31.03 -1.40
CA GLY A 4 25.94 -30.45 -1.25
C GLY A 4 25.45 -30.48 0.20
N GLY A 5 25.55 -29.34 0.88
CA GLY A 5 24.96 -29.13 2.22
C GLY A 5 23.44 -29.03 2.14
N GLN A 6 22.74 -30.16 2.21
CA GLN A 6 21.29 -30.20 2.34
C GLN A 6 20.85 -29.65 3.71
N ARG A 7 20.39 -28.39 3.76
CA ARG A 7 19.70 -27.86 4.94
C ARG A 7 18.32 -28.49 5.03
N LYS A 8 18.19 -29.55 5.82
CA LYS A 8 16.89 -30.15 6.15
C LYS A 8 16.03 -29.11 6.87
N ARG A 9 14.96 -28.62 6.22
CA ARG A 9 13.96 -27.77 6.89
C ARG A 9 13.16 -28.68 7.81
N LYS A 10 13.31 -28.53 9.13
CA LYS A 10 12.47 -29.24 10.09
C LYS A 10 11.05 -28.66 10.01
N ALA A 11 10.07 -29.50 9.64
CA ALA A 11 8.67 -29.14 9.67
C ALA A 11 8.18 -29.19 11.13
N GLY A 12 7.91 -28.01 11.69
CA GLY A 12 7.38 -27.84 13.04
C GLY A 12 7.20 -26.35 13.34
N PRO A 13 6.35 -25.98 14.31
CA PRO A 13 6.25 -24.61 14.77
C PRO A 13 7.63 -24.08 15.16
N ILE A 14 7.98 -22.87 14.71
CA ILE A 14 9.27 -22.26 15.03
C ILE A 14 9.30 -22.05 16.53
N ALA A 15 10.19 -22.77 17.22
CA ALA A 15 10.47 -22.55 18.63
C ALA A 15 11.26 -21.24 18.77
N LEU A 16 10.54 -20.13 18.91
CA LEU A 16 11.13 -18.82 19.18
C LEU A 16 11.36 -18.69 20.69
N ASP A 17 12.62 -18.42 21.03
CA ASP A 17 13.02 -18.10 22.40
C ASP A 17 12.94 -16.58 22.61
N TRP A 18 11.79 -16.12 23.12
CA TRP A 18 11.55 -14.69 23.34
C TRP A 18 12.52 -14.05 24.32
N GLY A 19 13.09 -14.80 25.28
CA GLY A 19 14.08 -14.29 26.22
C GLY A 19 15.43 -13.95 25.57
N LYS A 20 15.75 -14.61 24.44
CA LYS A 20 16.92 -14.26 23.61
C LYS A 20 16.62 -13.18 22.59
N LEU A 21 15.41 -13.18 22.03
CA LEU A 21 15.01 -12.22 21.00
C LEU A 21 14.71 -10.84 21.59
N LEU A 22 14.12 -10.82 22.78
CA LEU A 22 13.75 -9.63 23.53
C LEU A 22 14.28 -9.79 24.96
N PRO A 23 15.60 -9.60 25.19
CA PRO A 23 16.15 -9.65 26.54
C PRO A 23 15.42 -8.64 27.41
N SER A 24 14.63 -9.11 28.37
CA SER A 24 13.74 -8.31 29.23
C SER A 24 14.47 -7.38 30.21
N GLY A 25 15.74 -7.08 29.95
CA GLY A 25 16.61 -6.24 30.77
C GLY A 25 17.17 -5.03 30.04
N ARG A 26 16.75 -4.74 28.80
CA ARG A 26 17.08 -3.46 28.17
C ARG A 26 15.97 -2.45 28.48
N ASN A 27 15.93 -2.02 29.74
CA ASN A 27 15.25 -0.82 30.26
C ASN A 27 14.24 -0.14 29.30
N ASP A 28 13.13 -0.82 28.99
CA ASP A 28 11.98 -0.23 28.26
C ASP A 28 11.10 0.62 29.20
N ASP A 29 11.48 0.75 30.47
CA ASP A 29 10.81 1.59 31.48
C ASP A 29 11.29 3.05 31.47
N GLU A 30 12.21 3.41 30.56
CA GLU A 30 12.53 4.82 30.34
C GLU A 30 11.45 5.42 29.44
N PRO A 31 10.61 6.35 29.94
CA PRO A 31 9.63 7.01 29.10
C PRO A 31 10.38 7.69 27.94
N PRO A 32 9.83 7.62 26.70
CA PRO A 32 10.44 8.32 25.58
C PRO A 32 10.63 9.80 25.94
N PRO A 33 11.73 10.43 25.49
CA PRO A 33 11.98 11.83 25.79
C PRO A 33 10.79 12.69 25.35
N PRO A 34 10.38 13.69 26.14
CA PRO A 34 9.32 14.62 25.77
C PRO A 34 9.63 15.25 24.40
N ILE A 35 8.71 15.11 23.45
CA ILE A 35 8.81 15.78 22.17
C ILE A 35 8.42 17.24 22.41
N GLU A 36 9.42 18.12 22.52
CA GLU A 36 9.20 19.57 22.50
C GLU A 36 8.78 19.98 21.07
N VAL A 37 7.50 20.33 20.90
CA VAL A 37 6.99 20.87 19.63
C VAL A 37 7.53 22.29 19.50
N ILE A 38 8.62 22.43 18.77
CA ILE A 38 9.15 23.75 18.43
C ILE A 38 8.27 24.32 17.33
N ASP A 39 7.46 25.33 17.65
CA ASP A 39 6.68 26.12 16.68
C ASP A 39 7.63 27.01 15.86
N GLU A 40 8.49 26.39 15.05
CA GLU A 40 9.34 27.09 14.10
C GLU A 40 8.61 27.25 12.77
N LYS A 41 7.99 28.43 12.68
CA LYS A 41 7.66 29.19 11.48
C LYS A 41 8.33 28.66 10.20
N ALA A 42 7.52 27.93 9.42
CA ALA A 42 7.59 27.73 7.97
C ALA A 42 8.98 27.83 7.30
N GLU A 43 9.62 26.69 7.04
CA GLU A 43 10.38 26.51 5.80
C GLU A 43 10.18 25.14 5.15
N LYS A 44 10.14 25.19 3.82
CA LYS A 44 9.64 24.19 2.88
C LYS A 44 10.53 22.94 2.89
N SER A 45 10.08 21.85 3.51
CA SER A 45 10.64 20.53 3.26
C SER A 45 9.65 19.66 2.47
N LYS A 46 10.21 18.95 1.49
CA LYS A 46 9.55 18.16 0.44
C LYS A 46 8.56 17.16 1.06
N PRO A 47 7.42 16.84 0.42
CA PRO A 47 6.52 15.87 0.99
C PRO A 47 7.23 14.52 1.02
N LEU A 48 7.50 14.05 2.24
CA LEU A 48 7.73 12.66 2.55
C LEU A 48 6.55 11.92 1.92
N VAL A 49 6.83 11.04 0.96
CA VAL A 49 5.81 10.12 0.44
C VAL A 49 5.55 9.13 1.57
N GLU A 50 4.70 9.55 2.49
CA GLU A 50 3.99 8.68 3.39
C GLU A 50 3.17 7.77 2.48
N VAL A 51 3.66 6.54 2.27
CA VAL A 51 2.85 5.48 1.70
C VAL A 51 1.88 5.08 2.80
N THR A 52 0.89 5.94 3.02
CA THR A 52 -0.33 5.58 3.73
C THR A 52 -0.94 4.48 2.86
N MET A 53 -0.80 3.23 3.28
CA MET A 53 -1.76 2.21 2.87
C MET A 53 -3.10 2.63 3.50
N GLU A 54 -3.80 3.52 2.81
CA GLU A 54 -5.15 3.97 3.16
C GLU A 54 -6.09 2.77 2.95
N GLY A 55 -6.12 1.93 3.97
CA GLY A 55 -7.11 0.88 4.10
C GLY A 55 -8.47 1.50 4.35
N GLY A 56 -9.32 1.51 3.32
CA GLY A 56 -10.77 1.65 3.47
C GLY A 56 -11.33 3.08 3.49
N GLY A 57 -10.54 4.09 3.15
CA GLY A 57 -11.03 5.44 2.85
C GLY A 57 -11.61 5.50 1.44
N GLU A 58 -12.67 6.27 1.25
CA GLU A 58 -13.23 6.54 -0.07
C GLU A 58 -12.15 7.21 -0.93
N GLU A 59 -11.56 6.47 -1.87
CA GLU A 59 -10.47 6.98 -2.72
C GLU A 59 -10.94 8.29 -3.39
N SER A 60 -10.38 9.40 -2.90
CA SER A 60 -10.78 10.73 -3.36
C SER A 60 -10.45 10.89 -4.84
N LYS A 61 -11.27 11.64 -5.56
CA LYS A 61 -11.06 11.89 -6.99
C LYS A 61 -9.70 12.56 -7.24
N GLU A 62 -9.25 13.37 -6.29
CA GLU A 62 -7.95 14.04 -6.27
C GLU A 62 -6.80 13.03 -6.17
N TYR A 63 -6.97 11.95 -5.42
CA TYR A 63 -5.97 10.88 -5.31
C TYR A 63 -5.79 10.15 -6.65
N LEU A 64 -6.88 9.76 -7.30
CA LEU A 64 -6.85 9.11 -8.62
C LEU A 64 -6.19 9.99 -9.70
N GLN A 65 -6.38 11.31 -9.64
CA GLN A 65 -5.77 12.25 -10.58
C GLN A 65 -4.25 12.38 -10.39
N LYS A 66 -3.73 12.19 -9.17
CA LYS A 66 -2.30 12.29 -8.86
C LYS A 66 -1.51 11.03 -9.22
N MET A 67 -2.15 9.86 -9.29
CA MET A 67 -1.50 8.60 -9.67
C MET A 67 -0.99 8.62 -11.11
N SER A 68 0.11 7.92 -11.39
CA SER A 68 0.58 7.73 -12.77
C SER A 68 -0.32 6.74 -13.54
N ASP A 69 -0.26 6.77 -14.87
CA ASP A 69 -1.03 5.81 -15.69
C ASP A 69 -0.62 4.36 -15.41
N LYS A 70 0.67 4.14 -15.11
CA LYS A 70 1.19 2.81 -14.75
C LYS A 70 0.59 2.34 -13.44
N ASP A 71 0.60 3.20 -12.43
CA ASP A 71 0.05 2.89 -11.11
C ASP A 71 -1.45 2.64 -11.19
N LEU A 72 -2.20 3.45 -11.95
CA LEU A 72 -3.64 3.24 -12.17
C LEU A 72 -3.94 1.88 -12.81
N ILE A 73 -3.14 1.44 -13.78
CA ILE A 73 -3.31 0.13 -14.42
C ILE A 73 -2.98 -0.99 -13.43
N GLU A 74 -1.88 -0.85 -12.69
CA GLU A 74 -1.45 -1.84 -11.70
C GLU A 74 -2.48 -1.98 -10.57
N THR A 75 -2.97 -0.87 -10.00
CA THR A 75 -3.99 -0.88 -8.96
C THR A 75 -5.29 -1.48 -9.47
N THR A 76 -5.72 -1.14 -10.69
CA THR A 76 -6.90 -1.74 -11.32
C THR A 76 -6.77 -3.26 -11.43
N ASN A 77 -5.61 -3.75 -11.88
CA ASN A 77 -5.35 -5.19 -12.00
C ASN A 77 -5.35 -5.89 -10.63
N ARG A 78 -4.72 -5.27 -9.63
CA ARG A 78 -4.72 -5.76 -8.25
C ARG A 78 -6.13 -5.85 -7.68
N LEU A 79 -6.95 -4.81 -7.87
CA LEU A 79 -8.34 -4.78 -7.41
C LEU A 79 -9.18 -5.87 -8.08
N LYS A 80 -9.02 -6.11 -9.39
CA LYS A 80 -9.69 -7.19 -10.11
C LYS A 80 -9.30 -8.57 -9.58
N ASN A 81 -8.01 -8.80 -9.34
CA ASN A 81 -7.51 -10.05 -8.76
C ASN A 81 -8.01 -10.28 -7.34
N ASN A 82 -8.12 -9.21 -6.55
CA ASN A 82 -8.67 -9.31 -5.20
C ASN A 82 -10.17 -9.55 -5.22
N LEU A 83 -10.91 -8.94 -6.13
CA LEU A 83 -12.35 -9.15 -6.27
C LEU A 83 -12.68 -10.63 -6.54
N SER A 84 -11.93 -11.30 -7.44
CA SER A 84 -12.17 -12.73 -7.72
C SER A 84 -11.93 -13.63 -6.52
N ARG A 85 -10.98 -13.26 -5.65
CA ARG A 85 -10.61 -14.04 -4.45
C ARG A 85 -11.48 -13.74 -3.23
N LEU A 86 -11.89 -12.48 -3.06
CA LEU A 86 -12.51 -11.98 -1.83
C LEU A 86 -14.03 -11.81 -1.93
N SER A 87 -14.59 -11.71 -3.15
CA SER A 87 -16.03 -11.44 -3.32
C SER A 87 -16.95 -12.45 -2.61
N SER A 88 -16.55 -13.72 -2.49
CA SER A 88 -17.34 -14.75 -1.80
C SER A 88 -17.26 -14.69 -0.27
N ILE A 89 -16.27 -13.98 0.28
CA ILE A 89 -15.98 -13.92 1.72
C ILE A 89 -16.40 -12.56 2.29
N LEU A 90 -16.46 -11.53 1.44
CA LEU A 90 -16.83 -10.18 1.85
C LEU A 90 -18.34 -10.05 2.10
N PRO A 91 -18.74 -9.29 3.13
CA PRO A 91 -20.15 -9.09 3.47
C PRO A 91 -20.93 -8.30 2.41
N ASP A 92 -20.23 -7.48 1.62
CA ASP A 92 -20.79 -6.69 0.51
C ASP A 92 -20.68 -7.42 -0.84
N GLY A 93 -20.26 -8.69 -0.86
CA GLY A 93 -20.04 -9.44 -2.09
C GLY A 93 -18.95 -8.86 -3.01
N GLY A 94 -18.09 -7.97 -2.48
CA GLY A 94 -17.10 -7.22 -3.26
C GLY A 94 -17.69 -6.03 -4.03
N GLU A 95 -18.86 -5.52 -3.65
CA GLU A 95 -19.47 -4.35 -4.31
C GLU A 95 -18.56 -3.11 -4.25
N LYS A 96 -17.92 -2.83 -3.10
CA LYS A 96 -16.96 -1.72 -2.99
C LYS A 96 -15.77 -1.88 -3.93
N TYR A 97 -15.26 -3.10 -4.08
CA TYR A 97 -14.19 -3.42 -5.03
C TYR A 97 -14.62 -3.14 -6.47
N ARG A 98 -15.84 -3.52 -6.85
CA ARG A 98 -16.37 -3.23 -8.20
C ARG A 98 -16.49 -1.73 -8.45
N VAL A 99 -16.95 -0.97 -7.45
CA VAL A 99 -17.04 0.50 -7.55
C VAL A 99 -15.66 1.12 -7.70
N SER A 100 -14.67 0.70 -6.90
CA SER A 100 -13.29 1.21 -7.01
C SER A 100 -12.67 0.87 -8.36
N VAL A 101 -12.85 -0.36 -8.88
CA VAL A 101 -12.40 -0.74 -10.24
C VAL A 101 -13.01 0.18 -11.29
N LYS A 102 -14.32 0.42 -11.25
CA LYS A 102 -15.00 1.31 -12.21
C LYS A 102 -14.46 2.75 -12.13
N ARG A 103 -14.19 3.27 -10.93
CA ARG A 103 -13.62 4.61 -10.75
C ARG A 103 -12.23 4.71 -11.38
N HIS A 104 -11.38 3.72 -11.18
CA HIS A 104 -10.04 3.66 -11.79
C HIS A 104 -10.09 3.57 -13.31
N GLU A 105 -10.97 2.71 -13.86
CA GLU A 105 -11.15 2.56 -15.30
C GLU A 105 -11.67 3.85 -15.95
N ALA A 106 -12.63 4.53 -15.31
CA ALA A 106 -13.16 5.80 -15.79
C ALA A 106 -12.09 6.90 -15.83
N GLU A 107 -11.19 6.95 -14.85
CA GLU A 107 -10.06 7.90 -14.87
C GLU A 107 -9.08 7.59 -15.99
N LEU A 108 -8.76 6.31 -16.23
CA LEU A 108 -7.92 5.90 -17.38
C LEU A 108 -8.56 6.29 -18.72
N GLU A 109 -9.87 6.09 -18.87
CA GLU A 109 -10.61 6.49 -20.05
C GLU A 109 -10.59 8.01 -20.25
N ARG A 110 -10.83 8.78 -19.17
CA ARG A 110 -10.73 10.24 -19.19
C ARG A 110 -9.35 10.70 -19.68
N ARG A 111 -8.27 10.11 -19.19
CA ARG A 111 -6.90 10.42 -19.63
C ARG A 111 -6.65 10.06 -21.09
N LYS A 112 -7.20 8.93 -21.55
CA LYS A 112 -7.12 8.51 -22.96
C LYS A 112 -7.82 9.53 -23.87
N LEU A 113 -9.02 9.99 -23.50
CA LEU A 113 -9.77 10.99 -24.26
C LEU A 113 -9.03 12.34 -24.34
N LEU A 114 -8.43 12.79 -23.23
CA LEU A 114 -7.61 14.01 -23.24
C LEU A 114 -6.41 13.92 -24.18
N LYS A 115 -5.71 12.77 -24.19
CA LYS A 115 -4.59 12.55 -25.11
C LYS A 115 -5.04 12.60 -26.57
N VAL A 116 -6.17 11.96 -26.91
CA VAL A 116 -6.70 11.93 -28.28
C VAL A 116 -7.21 13.31 -28.71
N GLY A 117 -7.84 14.08 -27.82
CA GLY A 117 -8.28 15.45 -28.08
C GLY A 117 -7.12 16.39 -28.41
N ASN A 118 -6.00 16.28 -27.69
CA ASN A 118 -4.80 17.06 -27.96
C ASN A 118 -4.14 16.73 -29.31
N ILE A 119 -4.30 15.51 -29.82
CA ILE A 119 -3.68 15.08 -31.09
C ILE A 119 -4.44 15.59 -32.31
N ARG A 120 -5.75 15.88 -32.18
CA ARG A 120 -6.61 16.32 -33.30
C ARG A 120 -6.69 17.84 -33.48
N SER A 121 -5.97 18.62 -32.67
CA SER A 121 -6.05 20.08 -32.68
C SER A 121 -4.92 20.77 -33.47
N TYR A 122 -4.26 20.06 -34.38
CA TYR A 122 -3.22 20.60 -35.28
C TYR A 122 -3.62 20.44 -36.75
#